data_AF-A0A965MLQ5-F1
#
_entry.id   AF-A0A965MLQ5-F1
#
_cell.length_a   1.000
_cell.length_b   1.000
_cell.length_c   1.000
_cell.angle_alpha   90.00
_cell.angle_beta   90.00
_cell.angle_gamma   90.00
#
_symmetry.space_group_name_H-M   'P 1'
#
loop_
_entity.id
_entity.type
_entity.pdbx_description
1 polymer ?
#
loop_
_entity_poly.entity_id
_entity_poly.type
_entity_poly.pdbx_seq_one_letter_code
_entity_poly.pdbx_strand_id
1 'polypeptide(L)'
;MTANDERLVCLACGQIHPGSRLVKTEDGRVMGNYSEEWRRYCEAKWVFKKKRSKATRQAYLEAIRQVRGDKAAWELREEMKKIWQHRKEKAA
;
A
#
# COMPACT_ATOMS: atom_id res chain seq x y z
N MET A 1 18.68 22.92 -10.15
CA MET A 1 17.74 22.91 -9.00
C MET A 1 17.08 21.54 -8.98
N THR A 2 17.60 20.58 -8.22
CA THR A 2 16.92 19.28 -8.05
C THR A 2 15.68 19.55 -7.22
N ALA A 3 14.52 19.57 -7.87
CA ALA A 3 13.24 19.65 -7.18
C ALA A 3 13.23 18.53 -6.13
N ASN A 4 13.13 18.89 -4.85
CA ASN A 4 12.95 17.91 -3.79
C ASN A 4 11.61 17.22 -4.05
N ASP A 5 11.65 15.99 -4.55
CA ASP A 5 10.45 15.18 -4.74
C ASP A 5 9.85 14.89 -3.37
N GLU A 6 8.69 15.47 -3.09
CA GLU A 6 7.99 15.35 -1.80
C GLU A 6 7.74 13.89 -1.40
N ARG A 7 7.71 12.96 -2.36
CA ARG A 7 7.54 11.52 -2.08
C ARG A 7 8.77 10.91 -1.42
N LEU A 8 9.94 11.55 -1.47
CA LEU A 8 11.15 11.07 -0.79
C LEU A 8 11.17 11.41 0.71
N VAL A 9 10.22 12.23 1.15
CA VAL A 9 10.15 12.69 2.53
C VAL A 9 9.68 11.56 3.45
N CYS A 10 10.37 11.41 4.59
CA CYS A 10 9.99 10.48 5.64
C CYS A 10 8.68 10.92 6.30
N LEU A 11 7.70 10.04 6.35
CA LEU A 11 6.42 10.32 7.00
C LEU A 11 6.57 10.72 8.48
N ALA A 12 7.55 10.15 9.19
CA ALA A 12 7.69 10.34 10.62
C ALA A 12 8.26 11.71 11.01
N CYS A 13 9.23 12.23 10.24
CA CYS A 13 9.97 13.44 10.61
C CYS A 13 9.98 14.55 9.55
N GLY A 14 9.43 14.31 8.35
CA GLY A 14 9.40 15.31 7.29
C GLY A 14 10.75 15.56 6.58
N GLN A 15 11.77 14.74 6.84
CA GLN A 15 13.10 14.89 6.22
C GLN A 15 13.38 13.80 5.17
N ILE A 16 14.28 14.09 4.23
CA ILE A 16 14.80 13.10 3.28
C ILE A 16 16.00 12.41 3.92
N HIS A 17 15.97 11.07 3.97
CA HIS A 17 17.07 10.26 4.50
C HIS A 17 17.90 9.65 3.36
N PRO A 18 19.15 9.22 3.62
CA PRO A 18 19.96 8.53 2.62
C PRO A 18 19.29 7.27 2.01
N GLY A 19 18.39 6.63 2.76
CA GLY A 19 17.60 5.48 2.31
C GLY A 19 16.29 5.82 1.60
N SER A 20 15.95 7.11 1.45
CA SER A 20 14.74 7.54 0.75
C SER A 20 14.83 7.21 -0.74
N ARG A 21 13.82 6.51 -1.26
CA ARG A 21 13.76 6.16 -2.67
C ARG A 21 12.33 6.07 -3.18
N LEU A 22 12.18 6.31 -4.48
CA LEU A 22 10.96 6.02 -5.21
C LEU A 22 10.92 4.54 -5.59
N VAL A 23 9.77 3.92 -5.43
CA VAL A 23 9.52 2.52 -5.75
C VAL A 23 8.40 2.45 -6.78
N LYS A 24 8.66 1.75 -7.88
CA LYS A 24 7.66 1.45 -8.90
C LYS A 24 6.90 0.19 -8.53
N THR A 25 5.58 0.29 -8.45
CA THR A 25 4.69 -0.83 -8.13
C THR A 25 4.39 -1.68 -9.37
N GLU A 26 3.83 -2.88 -9.17
CA GLU A 26 3.47 -3.80 -10.27
C GLU A 26 2.42 -3.21 -11.22
N ASP A 27 1.55 -2.35 -10.69
CA ASP A 27 0.52 -1.61 -11.41
C ASP A 27 1.00 -0.26 -11.96
N GLY A 28 2.32 0.01 -11.93
CA GLY A 28 2.95 1.14 -12.61
C GLY A 28 2.98 2.46 -11.84
N ARG A 29 2.38 2.53 -10.65
CA ARG A 29 2.47 3.71 -9.76
C ARG A 29 3.88 3.86 -9.20
N VAL A 30 4.25 5.09 -8.84
CA VAL A 30 5.54 5.41 -8.23
C VAL A 30 5.31 6.05 -6.86
N MET A 31 5.80 5.40 -5.81
CA MET A 31 5.56 5.77 -4.42
C MET A 31 6.87 5.96 -3.66
N GLY A 32 6.87 6.81 -2.65
CA GLY A 32 7.98 6.92 -1.70
C GLY A 32 8.05 5.72 -0.76
N ASN A 33 9.23 5.15 -0.53
CA ASN A 33 9.38 4.00 0.37
C ASN A 33 9.03 4.28 1.85
N TYR A 34 9.00 5.54 2.27
CA TYR A 34 8.57 5.96 3.61
C TYR A 34 7.10 6.44 3.66
N SER A 35 6.38 6.41 2.55
CA SER A 35 4.98 6.87 2.50
C SER A 35 4.01 5.85 3.10
N GLU A 36 2.88 6.34 3.64
CA GLU A 36 1.76 5.47 4.03
C GLU A 36 1.19 4.69 2.84
N GLU A 37 1.24 5.26 1.63
CA GLU A 37 0.78 4.59 0.42
C GLU A 37 1.61 3.33 0.13
N TRP A 38 2.94 3.43 0.23
CA TRP A 38 3.83 2.29 0.07
C TRP A 38 3.63 1.23 1.15
N ARG A 39 3.44 1.65 2.41
CA ARG A 39 3.14 0.74 3.53
C ARG A 39 1.84 -0.03 3.26
N ARG A 40 0.78 0.67 2.86
CA ARG A 40 -0.54 0.11 2.53
C ARG A 40 -0.48 -0.83 1.33
N TYR A 41 0.25 -0.47 0.29
CA TYR A 41 0.48 -1.31 -0.89
C TYR A 41 1.18 -2.63 -0.51
N CYS A 42 2.23 -2.54 0.30
CA CYS A 42 2.93 -3.72 0.82
C CYS A 42 2.01 -4.62 1.65
N GLU A 43 1.19 -4.03 2.53
CA GLU A 43 0.20 -4.74 3.35
C GLU A 43 -0.84 -5.45 2.46
N ALA A 44 -1.39 -4.77 1.46
CA ALA A 44 -2.33 -5.37 0.50
C ALA A 44 -1.72 -6.57 -0.25
N LYS A 45 -0.47 -6.46 -0.72
CA LYS A 45 0.26 -7.58 -1.33
C LYS A 45 0.44 -8.74 -0.36
N TRP A 46 0.81 -8.44 0.88
CA TRP A 46 0.96 -9.46 1.92
C TRP A 46 -0.35 -10.17 2.21
N VAL A 47 -1.48 -9.45 2.26
CA VAL A 47 -2.82 -10.03 2.45
C VAL A 47 -3.14 -11.00 1.32
N PHE A 48 -2.92 -10.65 0.05
CA PHE A 48 -3.13 -11.60 -1.06
C PHE A 48 -2.24 -12.84 -0.96
N LYS A 49 -0.99 -12.68 -0.49
CA LYS A 49 -0.03 -13.78 -0.32
C LYS A 49 -0.42 -14.73 0.82
N LYS A 50 -0.90 -14.19 1.96
CA LYS A 50 -1.12 -14.95 3.20
C LYS A 50 -2.57 -15.35 3.45
N LYS A 51 -3.54 -14.57 2.97
CA LYS A 51 -4.98 -14.82 3.13
C LYS A 51 -5.54 -15.30 1.79
N ARG A 52 -5.62 -16.62 1.63
CA ARG A 52 -5.92 -17.27 0.33
C ARG A 52 -7.40 -17.19 -0.05
N SER A 53 -8.29 -17.24 0.93
CA SER A 53 -9.75 -17.21 0.71
C SER A 53 -10.34 -15.81 0.90
N LYS A 54 -11.51 -15.56 0.32
CA LYS A 54 -12.27 -14.32 0.55
C LYS A 54 -12.57 -14.10 2.03
N ALA A 55 -13.00 -15.15 2.74
CA ALA A 55 -13.32 -15.09 4.16
C ALA A 55 -12.12 -14.67 5.01
N THR A 56 -10.93 -15.25 4.77
CA THR A 56 -9.72 -14.90 5.54
C THR A 56 -9.23 -13.48 5.27
N ARG A 57 -9.49 -12.92 4.07
CA ARG A 57 -9.22 -11.51 3.75
C ARG A 57 -10.20 -10.58 4.47
N GLN A 58 -11.48 -10.93 4.50
CA GLN A 58 -12.51 -10.16 5.20
C GLN A 58 -12.25 -10.13 6.71
N ALA A 59 -11.92 -11.27 7.31
CA ALA A 59 -11.56 -11.34 8.73
C ALA A 59 -10.32 -10.46 9.06
N TYR A 60 -9.34 -10.40 8.15
CA TYR A 60 -8.20 -9.50 8.33
C TYR A 60 -8.58 -8.01 8.24
N LEU A 61 -9.42 -7.64 7.27
CA LEU A 61 -9.91 -6.26 7.17
C LEU A 61 -10.73 -5.85 8.40
N GLU A 62 -11.51 -6.76 8.96
CA GLU A 62 -12.23 -6.53 10.22
C GLU A 62 -11.28 -6.34 11.40
N ALA A 63 -10.22 -7.15 11.51
CA ALA A 63 -9.18 -6.92 12.53
C ALA A 63 -8.50 -5.55 12.35
N ILE A 64 -8.23 -5.12 11.12
CA ILE A 64 -7.69 -3.77 10.86
C ILE A 64 -8.68 -2.69 11.27
N ARG A 65 -9.98 -2.87 11.01
CA ARG A 65 -11.02 -1.93 11.45
C ARG A 65 -11.01 -1.77 12.97
N GLN A 66 -10.94 -2.87 13.72
CA GLN A 66 -10.94 -2.84 15.18
C GLN A 66 -9.70 -2.18 15.77
N VAL A 67 -8.53 -2.38 15.15
CA VAL A 67 -7.25 -1.88 15.69
C VAL A 67 -6.91 -0.47 15.20
N ARG A 68 -7.20 -0.14 13.94
CA ARG A 68 -6.77 1.11 13.27
C ARG A 68 -7.93 1.98 12.80
N GLY A 69 -9.18 1.55 13.02
CA GLY A 69 -10.39 2.27 12.65
C GLY A 69 -10.89 2.00 11.23
N ASP A 70 -12.11 2.44 10.96
CA ASP A 70 -12.83 2.22 9.70
C ASP A 70 -12.08 2.77 8.49
N LYS A 71 -11.50 3.96 8.62
CA LYS A 71 -10.77 4.61 7.53
C LYS A 71 -9.61 3.75 7.06
N ALA A 72 -8.79 3.23 7.98
CA ALA A 72 -7.64 2.40 7.63
C ALA A 72 -8.06 1.09 6.95
N ALA A 73 -9.14 0.45 7.44
CA ALA A 73 -9.67 -0.77 6.83
C ALA A 73 -10.24 -0.52 5.42
N TRP A 74 -10.96 0.59 5.24
CA TRP A 74 -11.49 1.00 3.95
C TRP A 74 -10.37 1.29 2.94
N GLU A 75 -9.37 2.08 3.33
CA GLU A 75 -8.24 2.42 2.45
C GLU A 75 -7.46 1.15 2.04
N LEU A 76 -7.20 0.23 2.98
CA LEU A 76 -6.56 -1.05 2.66
C LEU A 76 -7.39 -1.89 1.69
N ARG A 77 -8.73 -1.93 1.88
CA ARG A 77 -9.64 -2.63 0.97
C ARG A 77 -9.59 -2.05 -0.44
N GLU A 78 -9.60 -0.73 -0.59
CA GLU A 78 -9.49 -0.08 -1.89
C GLU A 78 -8.14 -0.37 -2.55
N GLU A 79 -7.06 -0.35 -1.77
CA GLU A 79 -5.73 -0.69 -2.28
C GLU A 79 -5.65 -2.15 -2.75
N MET A 80 -6.29 -3.08 -2.03
CA MET A 80 -6.43 -4.47 -2.46
C MET A 80 -7.21 -4.60 -3.78
N LYS A 81 -8.29 -3.81 -3.97
CA LYS A 81 -9.06 -3.83 -5.23
C LYS A 81 -8.23 -3.39 -6.42
N LYS A 82 -7.45 -2.32 -6.30
CA LYS A 82 -6.55 -1.83 -7.37
C LYS A 82 -5.58 -2.93 -7.83
N ILE A 83 -4.92 -3.59 -6.88
CA ILE A 83 -4.01 -4.70 -7.17
C ILE A 83 -4.73 -5.86 -7.85
N TRP A 84 -5.92 -6.23 -7.36
CA TRP A 84 -6.71 -7.31 -7.94
C TRP A 84 -7.14 -7.00 -9.38
N GLN A 85 -7.62 -5.78 -9.64
CA GLN A 85 -8.03 -5.35 -10.97
C GLN A 85 -6.85 -5.39 -11.94
N HIS A 86 -5.70 -4.81 -11.55
CA HIS A 86 -4.50 -4.84 -12.38
C HIS A 86 -4.07 -6.28 -12.74
N ARG A 87 -4.09 -7.19 -11.76
CA ARG A 87 -3.73 -8.60 -12.00
C ARG A 87 -4.73 -9.31 -12.90
N LYS A 88 -6.02 -8.97 -12.79
CA LYS A 88 -7.07 -9.52 -13.64
C LYS A 88 -6.88 -9.06 -15.10
N GLU A 89 -6.60 -7.79 -15.31
CA GLU A 89 -6.34 -7.21 -16.64
C GLU A 89 -5.08 -7.81 -17.29
N LYS A 90 -4.01 -8.05 -16.53
CA LYS A 90 -2.81 -8.72 -17.03
C LYS A 90 -2.98 -10.21 -17.34
N ALA A 91 -4.00 -10.85 -16.80
CA ALA A 91 -4.27 -12.27 -16.99
C ALA A 91 -5.30 -12.54 -18.09
N ALA A 92 -5.95 -11.49 -18.60
CA ALA A 92 -6.87 -11.52 -19.74
C ALA A 92 -6.08 -11.37 -21.05
#